data_AF-A0A970FCX8-F1
#
_entry.id   AF-A0A970FCX8-F1
#
_cell.length_a   1.000
_cell.length_b   1.000
_cell.length_c   1.000
_cell.angle_alpha   90.00
_cell.angle_beta   90.00
_cell.angle_gamma   90.00
#
_symmetry.space_group_name_H-M   'P 1'
#
loop_
_entity.id
_entity.type
_entity.pdbx_description
1 polymer ?
#
loop_
_entity_poly.entity_id
_entity_poly.type
_entity_poly.pdbx_seq_one_letter_code
_entity_poly.pdbx_strand_id
1 'polypeptide(L)'
;MRIILTLIILCISLIVNATDFYISSSGDDQNNSGISENSPWKTIDKVNSLFSTFQPGDRILFKCGDTFHGTIKILKSGTAASPITLGTYGTGEKPVITGFITVMDWKSEGNGIYSASLTSESQTNMVLINGVQYAMGRWPDTGYRIYDSANSNISITDSELGQTPDWTGAEVVIRK
;
A
#
# COMPACT_ATOMS: atom_id res chain seq x y z
N MET A 1 52.06 25.30 17.75
CA MET A 1 51.57 24.35 16.73
C MET A 1 50.51 23.36 17.22
N ARG A 2 50.58 22.80 18.44
CA ARG A 2 49.55 21.87 18.96
C ARG A 2 48.15 22.50 19.10
N ILE A 3 48.04 23.74 19.59
CA ILE A 3 46.74 24.43 19.77
C ILE A 3 46.12 24.87 18.43
N ILE A 4 46.96 25.18 17.42
CA ILE A 4 46.50 25.59 16.08
C ILE A 4 45.91 24.38 15.32
N LEU A 5 46.43 23.16 15.51
CA LEU A 5 45.85 21.95 14.93
C LEU A 5 44.48 21.59 15.53
N THR A 6 44.26 21.84 16.83
CA THR A 6 42.97 21.55 17.50
C THR A 6 41.86 22.50 17.05
N LEU A 7 42.18 23.79 16.81
CA LEU A 7 41.22 24.77 16.30
C LEU A 7 40.82 24.50 14.82
N ILE A 8 41.74 23.99 14.01
CA ILE A 8 41.48 23.64 12.59
C ILE A 8 40.62 22.38 12.49
N ILE A 9 40.78 21.39 13.38
CA ILE A 9 39.92 20.19 13.42
C ILE A 9 38.50 20.52 13.90
N LEU A 10 38.33 21.54 14.76
CA LEU A 10 37.01 22.01 15.20
C LEU A 10 36.24 22.76 14.09
N CYS A 11 36.94 23.41 13.16
CA CYS A 11 36.33 24.13 12.03
C CYS A 11 35.99 23.26 10.81
N ILE A 12 36.36 21.98 10.80
CA ILE A 12 35.99 21.01 9.74
C ILE A 12 34.88 20.07 10.22
N SER A 13 34.00 20.54 11.10
CA SER A 13 32.68 19.91 11.21
C SER A 13 31.98 20.11 9.86
N LEU A 14 32.02 19.08 9.01
CA LEU A 14 31.20 19.02 7.80
C LEU A 14 29.78 19.37 8.23
N ILE A 15 29.25 20.47 7.70
CA ILE A 15 27.85 20.83 7.89
C ILE A 15 27.06 19.81 7.05
N VAL A 16 26.85 18.61 7.60
CA VAL A 16 25.84 17.68 7.09
C VAL A 16 24.51 18.27 7.51
N ASN A 17 23.92 19.07 6.62
CA ASN A 17 22.54 19.48 6.77
C ASN A 17 21.64 18.31 6.42
N ALA A 18 20.65 18.07 7.28
CA ALA A 18 19.52 17.23 6.94
C ALA A 18 18.88 17.71 5.63
N THR A 19 18.59 16.78 4.73
CA THR A 19 17.93 17.08 3.45
C THR A 19 16.47 16.67 3.49
N ASP A 20 15.61 17.50 2.92
CA ASP A 20 14.21 17.19 2.70
C ASP A 20 14.00 16.62 1.32
N PHE A 21 13.41 15.43 1.27
CA PHE A 21 12.99 14.76 0.04
C PHE A 21 11.47 14.84 -0.09
N TYR A 22 10.98 15.24 -1.25
CA TYR A 22 9.58 15.51 -1.52
C TYR A 22 9.01 14.49 -2.51
N ILE A 23 7.83 13.95 -2.19
CA ILE A 23 7.16 12.93 -2.98
C ILE A 23 5.72 13.39 -3.27
N SER A 24 5.33 13.36 -4.54
CA SER A 24 4.02 13.81 -5.05
C SER A 24 3.55 12.88 -6.15
N SER A 25 2.27 12.51 -6.19
CA SER A 25 1.68 11.69 -7.26
C SER A 25 1.84 12.34 -8.65
N SER A 26 1.99 13.67 -8.68
CA SER A 26 2.27 14.50 -9.84
C SER A 26 3.76 14.71 -10.16
N GLY A 27 4.67 14.06 -9.43
CA GLY A 27 6.12 14.19 -9.58
C GLY A 27 6.70 13.40 -10.75
N ASP A 28 8.03 13.34 -10.82
CA ASP A 28 8.79 12.61 -11.84
C ASP A 28 10.02 11.92 -11.20
N ASP A 29 10.10 10.59 -11.28
CA ASP A 29 11.19 9.82 -10.67
C ASP A 29 12.51 9.88 -11.45
N GLN A 30 12.48 10.24 -12.73
CA GLN A 30 13.63 10.25 -13.63
C GLN A 30 14.28 11.63 -13.67
N ASN A 31 13.46 12.68 -13.77
CA ASN A 31 13.95 14.02 -14.06
C ASN A 31 14.06 14.91 -12.81
N ASN A 32 13.31 14.60 -11.74
CA ASN A 32 13.31 15.45 -10.56
C ASN A 32 14.39 15.05 -9.55
N SER A 33 15.01 16.07 -8.94
CA SER A 33 16.01 15.89 -7.88
C SER A 33 15.41 15.35 -6.58
N GLY A 34 14.12 15.59 -6.34
CA GLY A 34 13.43 15.22 -5.11
C GLY A 34 13.70 16.14 -3.94
N ILE A 35 14.59 17.14 -4.04
CA ILE A 35 15.00 18.00 -2.91
C ILE A 35 14.28 19.36 -2.87
N SER A 36 13.19 19.50 -3.63
CA SER A 36 12.34 20.70 -3.64
C SER A 36 10.88 20.32 -3.90
N GLU A 37 9.94 21.01 -3.26
CA GLU A 37 8.49 20.86 -3.49
C GLU A 37 8.08 21.02 -4.96
N ASN A 38 8.83 21.82 -5.74
CA ASN A 38 8.56 22.04 -7.17
C ASN A 38 9.14 20.95 -8.08
N SER A 39 10.00 20.08 -7.55
CA SER A 39 10.56 18.93 -8.26
C SER A 39 10.56 17.69 -7.36
N PRO A 40 9.37 17.18 -6.99
CA PRO A 40 9.24 16.00 -6.15
C PRO A 40 9.42 14.71 -6.96
N TRP A 41 9.87 13.64 -6.31
CA TRP A 41 9.74 12.29 -6.87
C TRP A 41 8.27 11.86 -6.89
N LYS A 42 7.97 10.81 -7.67
CA LYS A 42 6.63 10.32 -7.92
C LYS A 42 6.24 9.13 -7.06
N THR A 43 7.13 8.15 -6.91
CA THR A 43 6.75 6.82 -6.42
C THR A 43 7.45 6.40 -5.13
N ILE A 44 6.82 5.48 -4.39
CA ILE A 44 7.44 4.77 -3.27
C ILE A 44 8.64 3.93 -3.75
N ASP A 45 8.59 3.39 -4.97
CA ASP A 45 9.71 2.62 -5.52
C ASP A 45 10.97 3.46 -5.68
N LYS A 46 10.84 4.71 -6.11
CA LYS A 46 11.96 5.66 -6.12
C LYS A 46 12.55 5.86 -4.73
N VAL A 47 11.71 6.11 -3.72
CA VAL A 47 12.14 6.22 -2.31
C VAL A 47 12.88 4.96 -1.87
N ASN A 48 12.32 3.78 -2.14
CA ASN A 48 12.92 2.50 -1.78
C ASN A 48 14.29 2.28 -2.43
N SER A 49 14.44 2.63 -3.72
CA SER A 49 15.70 2.50 -4.45
C SER A 49 16.84 3.35 -3.88
N LEU A 50 16.49 4.47 -3.24
CA LEU A 50 17.43 5.41 -2.63
C LEU A 50 17.52 5.27 -1.11
N PHE A 51 16.78 4.35 -0.51
CA PHE A 51 16.63 4.32 0.95
C PHE A 51 17.96 4.13 1.69
N SER A 52 18.88 3.38 1.10
CA SER A 52 20.23 3.17 1.66
C SER A 52 21.11 4.42 1.64
N THR A 53 20.80 5.42 0.80
CA THR A 53 21.59 6.64 0.64
C THR A 53 21.21 7.74 1.63
N PHE A 54 20.02 7.68 2.24
CA PHE A 54 19.58 8.65 3.23
C PHE A 54 20.50 8.70 4.45
N GLN A 55 20.72 9.88 5.00
CA GLN A 55 21.60 10.16 6.12
C GLN A 55 20.79 10.47 7.39
N PRO A 56 21.37 10.26 8.59
CA PRO A 56 20.75 10.70 9.84
C PRO A 56 20.31 12.17 9.77
N GLY A 57 19.03 12.43 10.10
CA GLY A 57 18.41 13.76 10.05
C GLY A 57 17.55 14.01 8.80
N ASP A 58 17.74 13.27 7.71
CA ASP A 58 16.96 13.44 6.48
C ASP A 58 15.45 13.23 6.69
N ARG A 59 14.63 13.95 5.91
CA ARG A 59 13.18 13.83 5.93
C ARG A 59 12.65 13.40 4.57
N ILE A 60 11.72 12.46 4.57
CA ILE A 60 11.03 11.94 3.39
C ILE A 60 9.55 12.36 3.53
N LEU A 61 9.15 13.36 2.75
CA LEU A 61 7.90 14.09 2.90
C LEU A 61 6.93 13.75 1.76
N PHE A 62 5.80 13.14 2.12
CA PHE A 62 4.73 12.81 1.18
C PHE A 62 3.69 13.95 1.13
N LYS A 63 3.24 14.31 -0.06
CA LYS A 63 2.33 15.45 -0.25
C LYS A 63 0.93 15.16 0.29
N CYS A 64 0.37 16.06 1.08
CA CYS A 64 -1.03 16.00 1.50
C CYS A 64 -1.97 15.95 0.28
N GLY A 65 -3.04 15.16 0.39
CA GLY A 65 -4.02 14.91 -0.67
C GLY A 65 -3.64 13.82 -1.68
N ASP A 66 -2.40 13.35 -1.70
CA ASP A 66 -1.96 12.30 -2.63
C ASP A 66 -2.18 10.89 -2.09
N THR A 67 -2.37 9.94 -3.01
CA THR A 67 -2.39 8.50 -2.73
C THR A 67 -1.18 7.84 -3.39
N PHE A 68 -0.45 7.05 -2.61
CA PHE A 68 0.73 6.31 -3.04
C PHE A 68 0.49 4.82 -2.87
N HIS A 69 0.67 4.07 -3.95
CA HIS A 69 0.53 2.61 -3.96
C HIS A 69 1.88 1.94 -3.71
N GLY A 70 1.87 0.88 -2.89
CA GLY A 70 3.04 0.04 -2.63
C GLY A 70 3.46 0.02 -1.16
N THR A 71 4.69 -0.43 -0.93
CA THR A 71 5.24 -0.67 0.41
C THR A 71 6.54 0.09 0.60
N ILE A 72 6.62 0.91 1.65
CA ILE A 72 7.87 1.55 2.04
C ILE A 72 8.75 0.53 2.77
N LYS A 73 9.98 0.35 2.28
CA LYS A 73 10.98 -0.55 2.87
C LYS A 73 11.97 0.25 3.69
N ILE A 74 11.94 0.09 5.01
CA ILE A 74 12.90 0.73 5.91
C ILE A 74 14.21 -0.07 5.89
N LEU A 75 15.17 0.36 5.06
CA LEU A 75 16.44 -0.36 4.83
C LEU A 75 17.63 0.22 5.62
N LYS A 76 17.45 1.39 6.24
CA LYS A 76 18.48 2.11 7.00
C LYS A 76 17.87 2.89 8.14
N SER A 77 18.60 3.03 9.24
CA SER A 77 18.22 3.86 10.39
C SER A 77 19.08 5.11 10.49
N GLY A 78 18.49 6.19 11.01
CA GLY A 78 19.24 7.33 11.50
C GLY A 78 19.87 7.05 12.87
N THR A 79 20.21 8.11 13.60
CA THR A 79 20.66 8.01 15.00
C THR A 79 19.58 8.51 15.96
N ALA A 80 19.70 8.24 17.26
CA ALA A 80 18.77 8.77 18.25
C ALA A 80 18.73 10.32 18.27
N ALA A 81 19.86 10.98 17.99
CA ALA A 81 19.95 12.44 17.92
C ALA A 81 19.49 13.01 16.55
N SER A 82 19.45 12.17 15.51
CA SER A 82 19.13 12.58 14.14
C SER A 82 18.45 11.44 13.41
N PRO A 83 17.15 11.18 13.68
CA PRO A 83 16.41 10.12 13.01
C PRO A 83 16.19 10.47 11.54
N ILE A 84 16.05 9.45 10.69
CA ILE A 84 15.45 9.61 9.36
C ILE A 84 13.93 9.65 9.56
N THR A 85 13.28 10.73 9.12
CA THR A 85 11.86 10.97 9.41
C THR A 85 11.02 10.80 8.15
N LEU A 86 9.94 10.02 8.24
CA LEU A 86 8.89 10.00 7.23
C LEU A 86 7.77 10.92 7.70
N GLY A 87 7.38 11.86 6.86
CA GLY A 87 6.44 12.91 7.21
C GLY A 87 5.60 13.37 6.02
N THR A 88 4.97 14.52 6.20
CA THR A 88 4.05 15.09 5.21
C THR A 88 4.41 16.54 4.92
N TYR A 89 4.05 17.03 3.73
CA TYR A 89 4.14 18.46 3.38
C TYR A 89 2.88 18.91 2.62
N GLY A 90 2.69 20.22 2.53
CA GLY A 90 1.48 20.83 1.97
C GLY A 90 0.29 20.82 2.95
N THR A 91 -0.86 21.24 2.46
CA THR A 91 -2.10 21.41 3.24
C THR A 91 -3.18 20.42 2.80
N GLY A 92 -4.12 20.10 3.70
CA GLY A 92 -5.25 19.22 3.40
C GLY A 92 -5.13 17.85 4.09
N GLU A 93 -5.83 16.86 3.54
CA GLU A 93 -5.84 15.50 4.07
C GLU A 93 -4.45 14.86 4.04
N LYS A 94 -4.15 14.03 5.04
CA LYS A 94 -2.89 13.28 5.08
C LYS A 94 -2.77 12.37 3.83
N PRO A 95 -1.55 12.19 3.30
CA PRO A 95 -1.35 11.26 2.19
C PRO A 95 -1.75 9.85 2.60
N VAL A 96 -2.33 9.12 1.65
CA VAL A 96 -2.68 7.71 1.81
C VAL A 96 -1.55 6.86 1.24
N ILE A 97 -0.95 6.02 2.07
CA ILE A 97 -0.05 4.94 1.61
C ILE A 97 -0.87 3.65 1.64
N THR A 98 -1.03 3.01 0.49
CA THR A 98 -1.92 1.85 0.36
C THR A 98 -1.28 0.68 -0.39
N GLY A 99 -1.58 -0.53 0.08
CA GLY A 99 -1.24 -1.78 -0.60
C GLY A 99 -2.27 -2.20 -1.66
N PHE A 100 -3.32 -1.42 -1.90
CA PHE A 100 -4.28 -1.74 -2.95
C PHE A 100 -3.64 -1.68 -4.33
N ILE A 101 -4.07 -2.58 -5.21
CA ILE A 101 -3.76 -2.55 -6.63
C ILE A 101 -5.01 -2.10 -7.37
N THR A 102 -4.87 -1.08 -8.22
CA THR A 102 -5.96 -0.64 -9.09
C THR A 102 -6.14 -1.62 -10.23
N VAL A 103 -7.32 -2.24 -10.31
CA VAL A 103 -7.69 -3.15 -11.41
C VAL A 103 -8.31 -2.32 -12.53
N MET A 104 -7.66 -2.29 -13.70
CA MET A 104 -8.10 -1.48 -14.85
C MET A 104 -8.77 -2.31 -15.97
N ASP A 105 -8.43 -3.59 -16.08
CA ASP A 105 -8.79 -4.44 -17.23
C ASP A 105 -10.10 -5.24 -17.00
N TRP A 106 -11.17 -4.55 -16.61
CA TRP A 106 -12.48 -5.16 -16.39
C TRP A 106 -13.15 -5.54 -17.72
N LYS A 107 -13.69 -6.76 -17.78
CA LYS A 107 -14.49 -7.29 -18.89
C LYS A 107 -15.91 -7.54 -18.42
N SER A 108 -16.88 -7.14 -19.24
CA SER A 108 -18.29 -7.45 -18.99
C SER A 108 -18.57 -8.90 -19.33
N GLU A 109 -19.16 -9.63 -18.38
CA GLU A 109 -19.68 -10.99 -18.56
C GLU A 109 -21.20 -10.99 -18.84
N GLY A 110 -21.82 -9.81 -18.92
CA GLY A 110 -23.26 -9.63 -19.03
C GLY A 110 -23.98 -9.62 -17.68
N ASN A 111 -25.26 -9.23 -17.67
CA ASN A 111 -26.10 -9.19 -16.47
C ASN A 111 -25.53 -8.40 -15.27
N GLY A 112 -24.71 -7.37 -15.55
CA GLY A 112 -24.06 -6.56 -14.51
C GLY A 112 -22.85 -7.24 -13.83
N ILE A 113 -22.41 -8.39 -14.35
CA ILE A 113 -21.23 -9.11 -13.87
C ILE A 113 -20.02 -8.65 -14.68
N TYR A 114 -18.92 -8.38 -13.97
CA TYR A 114 -17.64 -8.01 -14.55
C TYR A 114 -16.54 -8.89 -13.97
N SER A 115 -15.57 -9.26 -14.81
CA SER A 115 -14.40 -10.04 -14.41
C SER A 115 -13.11 -9.31 -14.77
N ALA A 116 -12.05 -9.55 -14.02
CA ALA A 116 -10.71 -9.11 -14.36
C ALA A 116 -9.71 -10.16 -13.86
N SER A 117 -8.75 -10.52 -14.70
CA SER A 117 -7.63 -11.36 -14.26
C SER A 117 -6.69 -10.53 -13.40
N LEU A 118 -6.27 -11.07 -12.26
CA LEU A 118 -5.34 -10.41 -11.36
C LEU A 118 -4.33 -11.42 -10.82
N THR A 119 -3.08 -10.97 -10.65
CA THR A 119 -2.06 -11.72 -9.92
C THR A 119 -2.16 -11.33 -8.45
N SER A 120 -2.79 -12.17 -7.64
CA SER A 120 -2.90 -11.99 -6.20
C SER A 120 -2.41 -13.20 -5.43
N GLU A 121 -2.34 -13.02 -4.11
CA GLU A 121 -2.37 -14.13 -3.17
C GLU A 121 -3.65 -14.96 -3.34
N SER A 122 -3.64 -16.19 -2.81
CA SER A 122 -4.72 -17.17 -2.99
C SER A 122 -6.08 -16.72 -2.46
N GLN A 123 -6.11 -15.74 -1.53
CA GLN A 123 -7.33 -15.21 -0.95
C GLN A 123 -7.37 -13.70 -1.12
N THR A 124 -8.47 -13.20 -1.70
CA THR A 124 -8.75 -11.77 -1.78
C THR A 124 -9.40 -11.32 -0.48
N ASN A 125 -8.74 -10.43 0.25
CA ASN A 125 -9.24 -9.95 1.55
C ASN A 125 -10.27 -8.81 1.41
N MET A 126 -10.11 -7.93 0.42
CA MET A 126 -10.92 -6.73 0.31
C MET A 126 -10.96 -6.21 -1.14
N VAL A 127 -12.14 -5.80 -1.58
CA VAL A 127 -12.35 -5.11 -2.85
C VAL A 127 -13.04 -3.78 -2.58
N LEU A 128 -12.53 -2.69 -3.18
CA LEU A 128 -13.16 -1.38 -3.16
C LEU A 128 -13.65 -1.02 -4.56
N ILE A 129 -14.89 -0.55 -4.66
CA ILE A 129 -15.43 0.06 -5.88
C ILE A 129 -15.74 1.51 -5.53
N ASN A 130 -15.09 2.46 -6.21
CA ASN A 130 -15.22 3.90 -5.94
C ASN A 130 -15.00 4.28 -4.45
N GLY A 131 -14.03 3.63 -3.80
CA GLY A 131 -13.71 3.87 -2.39
C GLY A 131 -14.63 3.17 -1.38
N VAL A 132 -15.67 2.47 -1.83
CA VAL A 132 -16.59 1.71 -0.96
C VAL A 132 -16.17 0.26 -0.93
N GLN A 133 -16.03 -0.31 0.26
CA GLN A 133 -15.71 -1.73 0.44
C GLN A 133 -16.92 -2.61 0.07
N TYR A 134 -16.67 -3.65 -0.74
CA TYR A 134 -17.66 -4.67 -1.08
C TYR A 134 -17.29 -6.00 -0.43
N ALA A 135 -18.30 -6.69 0.09
CA ALA A 135 -18.14 -8.04 0.63
C ALA A 135 -17.94 -9.04 -0.50
N MET A 136 -17.29 -10.16 -0.18
CA MET A 136 -17.21 -11.31 -1.08
C MET A 136 -18.62 -11.75 -1.48
N GLY A 137 -18.81 -12.03 -2.77
CA GLY A 137 -20.07 -12.58 -3.26
C GLY A 137 -20.39 -13.88 -2.52
N ARG A 138 -21.65 -14.01 -2.07
CA ARG A 138 -22.14 -15.20 -1.37
C ARG A 138 -23.49 -15.62 -1.92
N TRP A 139 -23.84 -16.89 -1.76
CA TRP A 139 -25.17 -17.40 -2.02
C TRP A 139 -25.76 -18.06 -0.76
N PRO A 140 -27.06 -17.85 -0.45
CA PRO A 140 -27.90 -16.80 -1.02
C PRO A 140 -27.33 -15.42 -0.67
N ASP A 141 -27.54 -14.43 -1.54
CA ASP A 141 -27.10 -13.05 -1.32
C ASP A 141 -27.73 -12.43 -0.07
N THR A 142 -28.92 -12.90 0.30
CA THR A 142 -29.69 -12.48 1.48
C THR A 142 -30.09 -13.68 2.35
N GLY A 143 -29.93 -13.54 3.67
CA GLY A 143 -30.31 -14.58 4.62
C GLY A 143 -29.43 -15.83 4.57
N TYR A 144 -30.00 -16.97 4.98
CA TYR A 144 -29.38 -18.29 5.02
C TYR A 144 -30.35 -19.34 4.45
N ARG A 145 -29.82 -20.42 3.91
CA ARG A 145 -30.59 -21.63 3.59
C ARG A 145 -30.48 -22.64 4.72
N ILE A 146 -31.44 -23.57 4.74
CA ILE A 146 -31.45 -24.71 5.64
C ILE A 146 -31.11 -25.91 4.78
N TYR A 147 -30.05 -26.62 5.14
CA TYR A 147 -29.66 -27.84 4.42
C TYR A 147 -30.73 -28.93 4.61
N ASP A 148 -30.92 -29.77 3.60
CA ASP A 148 -31.92 -30.86 3.63
C ASP A 148 -31.48 -32.01 4.53
N SER A 149 -30.20 -32.37 4.46
CA SER A 149 -29.64 -33.45 5.26
C SER A 149 -28.15 -33.25 5.54
N ALA A 150 -27.67 -33.93 6.58
CA ALA A 150 -26.26 -33.99 6.93
C ALA A 150 -25.87 -35.44 7.18
N ASN A 151 -24.70 -35.84 6.68
CA ASN A 151 -24.11 -37.12 7.03
C ASN A 151 -23.06 -36.91 8.12
N SER A 152 -23.44 -37.26 9.35
CA SER A 152 -22.60 -37.17 10.54
C SER A 152 -22.04 -35.74 10.70
N ASN A 153 -20.74 -35.55 10.42
CA ASN A 153 -20.04 -34.26 10.43
C ASN A 153 -19.15 -34.08 9.18
N ILE A 154 -19.37 -34.87 8.12
CA ILE A 154 -18.48 -34.88 6.93
C ILE A 154 -19.10 -34.24 5.70
N SER A 155 -20.43 -34.18 5.63
CA SER A 155 -21.12 -33.54 4.51
C SER A 155 -22.49 -33.00 4.91
N ILE A 156 -22.91 -31.98 4.17
CA ILE A 156 -24.29 -31.49 4.10
C ILE A 156 -24.78 -31.68 2.66
N THR A 157 -26.09 -31.84 2.49
CA THR A 157 -26.74 -31.93 1.18
C THR A 157 -27.93 -30.99 1.18
N ASP A 158 -28.02 -30.20 0.13
CA ASP A 158 -29.05 -29.18 -0.10
C ASP A 158 -29.36 -29.23 -1.60
N SER A 159 -30.62 -29.54 -1.93
CA SER A 159 -31.08 -29.79 -3.30
C SER A 159 -31.12 -28.53 -4.16
N GLU A 160 -31.11 -27.36 -3.51
CA GLU A 160 -31.09 -26.05 -4.12
C GLU A 160 -29.68 -25.61 -4.54
N LEU A 161 -28.63 -26.31 -4.08
CA LEU A 161 -27.27 -26.20 -4.63
C LEU A 161 -27.19 -26.94 -5.98
N GLY A 162 -27.80 -26.35 -7.01
CA GLY A 162 -27.76 -26.86 -8.38
C GLY A 162 -26.36 -26.83 -9.01
N GLN A 163 -26.23 -27.18 -10.29
CA GLN A 163 -24.93 -27.18 -10.98
C GLN A 163 -24.38 -25.77 -11.29
N THR A 164 -25.20 -24.72 -11.14
CA THR A 164 -24.80 -23.34 -11.38
C THR A 164 -25.13 -22.46 -10.17
N PRO A 165 -24.19 -21.64 -9.68
CA PRO A 165 -22.78 -21.55 -10.11
C PRO A 165 -21.99 -22.84 -9.85
N ASP A 166 -20.82 -22.97 -10.47
CA ASP A 166 -19.89 -24.04 -10.09
C ASP A 166 -19.44 -23.81 -8.64
N TRP A 167 -19.72 -24.78 -7.77
CA TRP A 167 -19.41 -24.71 -6.34
C TRP A 167 -18.01 -25.25 -6.01
N THR A 168 -17.25 -25.72 -7.00
CA THR A 168 -15.90 -26.24 -6.80
C THR A 168 -14.98 -25.16 -6.20
N GLY A 169 -14.43 -25.44 -5.01
CA GLY A 169 -13.58 -24.48 -4.29
C GLY A 169 -14.33 -23.42 -3.49
N ALA A 170 -15.68 -23.47 -3.44
CA ALA A 170 -16.47 -22.56 -2.61
C ALA A 170 -16.26 -22.81 -1.10
N GLU A 171 -16.43 -21.76 -0.31
CA GLU A 171 -16.43 -21.82 1.15
C GLU A 171 -17.86 -21.93 1.68
N VAL A 172 -18.10 -22.90 2.57
CA VAL A 172 -19.41 -23.07 3.23
C VAL A 172 -19.39 -22.41 4.61
N VAL A 173 -20.28 -21.44 4.82
CA VAL A 173 -20.46 -20.78 6.12
C VAL A 173 -21.69 -21.36 6.83
N ILE A 174 -21.46 -22.11 7.91
CA ILE A 174 -22.52 -22.72 8.73
C ILE A 174 -22.69 -21.92 10.02
N ARG A 175 -23.93 -21.49 10.31
CA ARG A 175 -24.32 -20.91 11.60
C ARG A 175 -25.03 -21.94 12.46
N LYS A 176 -24.80 -21.90 13.77
CA LYS A 176 -25.55 -22.66 14.79
C LYS A 176 -26.70 -21.83 15.34
#